data_AF-A0A818VLE9-F1
#
_entry.id   AF-A0A818VLE9-F1
#
_cell.length_a   1.000
_cell.length_b   1.000
_cell.length_c   1.000
_cell.angle_alpha   90.00
_cell.angle_beta   90.00
_cell.angle_gamma   90.00
#
_symmetry.space_group_name_H-M   'P 1'
#
loop_
_entity.id
_entity.type
_entity.pdbx_description
1 polymer ?
#
loop_
_entity_poly.entity_id
_entity_poly.type
_entity_poly.pdbx_seq_one_letter_code
_entity_poly.pdbx_strand_id
1 'polypeptide(L)'
;MDNVAALSERECVLTTSDMTDKGKKNECDFVLWKTSILRMWPSSWDLGRPSCNIGCSVMANTVLDSHFDIHTGVIDVEFLACLTERSHLEFTNSWLSYFHHGWHLNFPKCKMSKSSKNFISFEQALKKYDFRQLRLLCLSYSWSLTLNYSDHERNKAVIYEVMLNDCFFHDAKTHLGVFQVSSNANAVTKFDEHGRTFNEHFSTSK
;
A
#
# COMPACT_ATOMS: atom_id res chain seq x y z
N MET A 1 2.91 5.71 31.83
CA MET A 1 1.65 6.32 31.35
C MET A 1 1.90 7.25 30.15
N ASP A 2 3.15 7.56 29.82
CA ASP A 2 3.52 8.59 28.82
C ASP A 2 3.47 8.13 27.35
N ASN A 3 3.37 6.83 27.11
CA ASN A 3 3.45 6.28 25.74
C ASN A 3 2.11 6.30 24.99
N VAL A 4 0.99 6.46 25.71
CA VAL A 4 -0.37 6.42 25.12
C VAL A 4 -0.73 7.75 24.46
N ALA A 5 -0.35 8.87 25.07
CA ALA A 5 -0.52 10.21 24.48
C ALA A 5 0.35 10.41 23.23
N ALA A 6 1.58 9.91 23.25
CA ALA A 6 2.47 9.96 22.09
C ALA A 6 1.99 9.09 20.91
N LEU A 7 1.22 8.02 21.20
CA LEU A 7 0.61 7.17 20.17
C LEU A 7 -0.68 7.79 19.60
N SER A 8 -1.53 8.39 20.44
CA SER A 8 -2.74 9.08 19.98
C SER A 8 -2.41 10.32 19.13
N GLU A 9 -1.28 10.98 19.37
CA GLU A 9 -0.81 12.11 18.54
C GLU A 9 -0.18 11.68 17.20
N ARG A 10 0.24 10.41 17.08
CA ARG A 10 0.85 9.85 15.85
C ARG A 10 -0.19 9.25 14.92
N GLU A 11 -1.31 8.80 15.45
CA GLU A 11 -2.40 8.30 14.63
C GLU A 11 -3.17 9.47 14.01
N CYS A 12 -3.28 9.47 12.68
CA CYS A 12 -4.24 10.30 11.97
C CYS A 12 -5.63 9.72 12.31
N VAL A 13 -6.16 10.10 13.47
CA VAL A 13 -7.49 9.69 13.90
C VAL A 13 -8.47 10.34 12.95
N LEU A 14 -9.15 9.51 12.16
CA LEU A 14 -10.33 9.88 11.38
C LEU A 14 -11.27 10.62 12.33
N THR A 15 -11.62 11.86 12.01
CA THR A 15 -12.28 12.82 12.90
C THR A 15 -13.75 12.49 13.19
N THR A 16 -14.08 11.25 13.51
CA THR A 16 -15.44 10.83 13.88
C THR A 16 -15.68 10.74 15.38
N SER A 17 -14.70 11.03 16.23
CA SER A 17 -14.83 10.78 17.68
C SER A 17 -14.50 11.93 18.64
N ASP A 18 -14.47 13.19 18.19
CA ASP A 18 -14.41 14.33 19.12
C ASP A 18 -15.50 15.36 18.77
N MET A 19 -16.73 15.03 19.16
CA MET A 19 -17.91 15.95 19.20
C MET A 19 -17.74 17.10 20.21
N THR A 20 -16.51 17.41 20.62
CA THR A 20 -16.16 18.38 21.67
C THR A 20 -15.20 19.47 21.18
N ASP A 21 -14.94 19.55 19.87
CA ASP A 21 -14.15 20.65 19.32
C ASP A 21 -15.04 21.88 19.13
N LYS A 22 -15.14 22.70 20.20
CA LYS A 22 -15.98 23.92 20.29
C LYS A 22 -15.67 24.99 19.22
N GLY A 23 -14.71 24.76 18.33
CA GLY A 23 -14.29 25.67 17.26
C GLY A 23 -14.84 25.36 15.86
N LYS A 24 -15.50 24.21 15.65
CA LYS A 24 -16.06 23.85 14.33
C LYS A 24 -17.37 24.59 14.05
N LYS A 25 -17.55 25.08 12.82
CA LYS A 25 -18.82 25.69 12.38
C LYS A 25 -19.79 24.63 11.86
N ASN A 26 -19.27 23.55 11.28
CA ASN A 26 -20.02 22.41 10.78
C ASN A 26 -19.36 21.10 11.25
N GLU A 27 -20.15 20.04 11.40
CA GLU A 27 -19.68 18.70 11.78
C GLU A 27 -18.69 18.12 10.75
N CYS A 28 -18.86 18.49 9.48
CA CYS A 28 -17.98 18.09 8.38
C CYS A 28 -16.65 18.86 8.34
N ASP A 29 -16.45 19.88 9.20
CA ASP A 29 -15.21 20.65 9.20
C ASP A 29 -14.02 19.79 9.65
N PHE A 30 -12.93 19.89 8.90
CA PHE A 30 -11.66 19.24 9.20
C PHE A 30 -10.56 20.27 9.47
N VAL A 31 -9.59 19.87 10.29
CA VAL A 31 -8.48 20.74 10.69
C VAL A 31 -7.47 20.85 9.55
N LEU A 32 -7.04 22.07 9.22
CA LEU A 32 -5.92 22.34 8.30
C LEU A 32 -4.58 22.46 9.03
N TRP A 33 -4.58 23.19 10.16
CA TRP A 33 -3.43 23.44 11.00
C TRP A 33 -3.74 23.08 12.44
N LYS A 34 -2.90 22.26 13.08
CA LYS A 34 -3.07 21.85 14.48
C LYS A 34 -1.91 22.38 15.31
N THR A 35 -2.20 23.19 16.31
CA THR A 35 -1.23 23.59 17.34
C THR A 35 -0.68 22.33 18.00
N SER A 36 0.65 22.23 18.10
CA SER A 36 1.32 21.05 18.65
C SER A 36 2.49 21.51 19.49
N ILE A 37 2.93 20.67 20.42
CA ILE A 37 4.13 20.89 21.23
C ILE A 37 5.33 20.05 20.72
N LEU A 38 5.10 19.16 19.76
CA LEU A 38 6.09 18.27 19.17
C LEU A 38 6.10 18.45 17.64
N ARG A 39 7.29 18.64 17.05
CA ARG A 39 7.47 18.89 15.60
C ARG A 39 6.64 20.09 15.13
N MET A 40 7.05 21.28 15.57
CA MET A 40 6.38 22.54 15.29
C MET A 40 7.09 23.29 14.17
N TRP A 41 6.30 23.93 13.32
CA TRP A 41 6.74 24.89 12.33
C TRP A 41 6.09 26.25 12.62
N PRO A 42 6.81 27.36 12.38
CA PRO A 42 6.21 28.68 12.46
C PRO A 42 5.18 28.85 11.33
N SER A 43 4.03 29.45 11.66
CA SER A 43 3.00 29.82 10.68
C SER A 43 2.37 31.16 11.06
N SER A 44 1.57 31.73 10.16
CA SER A 44 0.81 32.96 10.42
C SER A 44 -0.26 32.81 11.50
N TRP A 45 -0.67 31.58 11.83
CA TRP A 45 -1.74 31.32 12.79
C TRP A 45 -1.24 30.97 14.18
N ASP A 46 -0.17 30.18 14.28
CA ASP A 46 0.56 29.85 15.52
C ASP A 46 1.63 28.79 15.22
N LEU A 47 2.50 28.51 16.19
CA LEU A 47 3.38 27.33 16.13
C LEU A 47 2.57 26.04 16.17
N GLY A 48 2.75 25.18 15.18
CA GLY A 48 2.00 23.94 15.06
C GLY A 48 2.49 23.06 13.93
N ARG A 49 1.61 22.19 13.44
CA ARG A 49 1.89 21.29 12.32
C ARG A 49 0.70 21.21 11.36
N PRO A 50 0.97 20.94 10.07
CA PRO A 50 -0.11 20.65 9.13
C PRO A 50 -0.86 19.39 9.55
N SER A 51 -2.17 19.38 9.29
CA SER A 51 -3.01 18.20 9.45
C SER A 51 -2.64 17.11 8.43
N CYS A 52 -2.87 15.84 8.78
CA CYS A 52 -2.66 14.73 7.84
C CYS A 52 -3.52 14.87 6.58
N ASN A 53 -4.69 15.52 6.68
CA ASN A 53 -5.64 15.63 5.57
C ASN A 53 -5.20 16.61 4.48
N ILE A 54 -4.45 17.68 4.81
CA ILE A 54 -4.03 18.71 3.84
C ILE A 54 -2.69 18.38 3.17
N GLY A 55 -1.87 17.54 3.82
CA GLY A 55 -0.52 17.23 3.35
C GLY A 55 -0.51 16.65 1.94
N CYS A 56 -1.34 15.64 1.68
CA CYS A 56 -1.40 14.96 0.38
C CYS A 56 -1.79 15.93 -0.75
N SER A 57 -2.81 16.77 -0.53
CA SER A 57 -3.30 17.71 -1.55
C SER A 57 -2.26 18.77 -1.90
N VAL A 58 -1.57 19.32 -0.90
CA VAL A 58 -0.51 20.34 -1.12
C VAL A 58 0.70 19.72 -1.82
N MET A 59 1.13 18.53 -1.40
CA MET A 59 2.25 17.84 -2.03
C MET A 59 1.92 17.44 -3.48
N ALA A 60 0.73 16.91 -3.73
CA ALA A 60 0.29 16.54 -5.07
C ALA A 60 0.31 17.76 -6.01
N ASN A 61 -0.30 18.87 -5.58
CA ASN A 61 -0.35 20.10 -6.38
C ASN A 61 1.04 20.74 -6.60
N THR A 62 1.98 20.57 -5.66
CA THR A 62 3.34 21.11 -5.79
C THR A 62 4.21 20.28 -6.73
N VAL A 63 3.99 18.96 -6.79
CA VAL A 63 4.84 18.03 -7.55
C VAL A 63 4.26 17.72 -8.93
N LEU A 64 2.93 17.59 -9.04
CA LEU A 64 2.21 17.20 -10.24
C LEU A 64 1.46 18.37 -10.90
N ASP A 65 1.74 19.60 -10.45
CA ASP A 65 1.03 20.82 -10.85
C ASP A 65 -0.48 20.76 -10.56
N SER A 66 -1.23 21.67 -11.19
CA SER A 66 -2.67 21.83 -10.96
C SER A 66 -3.53 20.73 -11.58
N HIS A 67 -3.00 19.84 -12.40
CA HIS A 67 -3.81 18.84 -13.10
C HIS A 67 -3.12 17.48 -13.11
N PHE A 68 -3.76 16.48 -12.54
CA PHE A 68 -3.27 15.10 -12.56
C PHE A 68 -4.43 14.11 -12.70
N ASP A 69 -4.17 12.98 -13.35
CA ASP A 69 -5.26 12.10 -13.80
C ASP A 69 -5.72 11.11 -12.75
N ILE A 70 -4.80 10.55 -11.96
CA ILE A 70 -5.09 9.42 -11.08
C ILE A 70 -4.54 9.69 -9.69
N HIS A 71 -5.43 9.64 -8.70
CA HIS A 71 -5.07 9.58 -7.28
C HIS A 71 -5.38 8.19 -6.75
N THR A 72 -4.43 7.57 -6.06
CA THR A 72 -4.60 6.21 -5.53
C THR A 72 -4.64 6.20 -4.01
N GLY A 73 -5.49 5.37 -3.43
CA GLY A 73 -5.53 5.17 -1.98
C GLY A 73 -6.07 3.81 -1.59
N VAL A 74 -6.24 3.59 -0.29
CA VAL A 74 -7.01 2.46 0.22
C VAL A 74 -8.46 2.92 0.43
N ILE A 75 -9.43 2.03 0.33
CA ILE A 75 -10.85 2.38 0.52
C ILE A 75 -11.15 3.07 1.87
N ASP A 76 -10.38 2.79 2.92
CA ASP A 76 -10.50 3.47 4.23
C ASP A 76 -10.31 5.00 4.16
N VAL A 77 -9.60 5.46 3.12
CA VAL A 77 -9.19 6.84 2.94
C VAL A 77 -10.14 7.59 1.99
N GLU A 78 -11.07 6.87 1.34
CA GLU A 78 -12.03 7.40 0.36
C GLU A 78 -12.92 8.49 0.94
N PHE A 79 -13.30 8.44 2.22
CA PHE A 79 -14.20 9.47 2.75
C PHE A 79 -13.43 10.73 3.14
N LEU A 80 -12.56 10.69 4.16
CA LEU A 80 -12.05 11.93 4.75
C LEU A 80 -10.94 12.61 3.91
N ALA A 81 -9.99 11.84 3.38
CA ALA A 81 -8.86 12.44 2.66
C ALA A 81 -9.21 12.82 1.22
N CYS A 82 -9.96 11.97 0.51
CA CYS A 82 -10.45 12.31 -0.84
C CYS A 82 -11.40 13.51 -0.82
N LEU A 83 -12.30 13.64 0.17
CA LEU A 83 -13.12 14.85 0.30
C LEU A 83 -12.28 16.10 0.61
N THR A 84 -11.24 15.96 1.44
CA THR A 84 -10.31 17.05 1.71
C THR A 84 -9.54 17.47 0.45
N GLU A 85 -9.04 16.50 -0.31
CA GLU A 85 -8.35 16.75 -1.57
C GLU A 85 -9.28 17.37 -2.60
N ARG A 86 -10.47 16.82 -2.80
CA ARG A 86 -11.46 17.35 -3.72
C ARG A 86 -11.84 18.80 -3.40
N SER A 87 -12.09 19.11 -2.13
CA SER A 87 -12.39 20.49 -1.72
C SER A 87 -11.20 21.45 -1.93
N HIS A 88 -9.96 20.98 -1.72
CA HIS A 88 -8.76 21.77 -2.00
C HIS A 88 -8.57 22.01 -3.51
N LEU A 89 -8.80 20.98 -4.34
CA LEU A 89 -8.71 21.08 -5.80
C LEU A 89 -9.76 22.07 -6.34
N GLU A 90 -10.99 22.01 -5.84
CA GLU A 90 -12.05 22.97 -6.18
C GLU A 90 -11.65 24.41 -5.79
N PHE A 91 -11.01 24.60 -4.63
CA PHE A 91 -10.53 25.92 -4.20
C PHE A 91 -9.36 26.45 -5.04
N THR A 92 -8.48 25.56 -5.50
CA THR A 92 -7.27 25.91 -6.26
C THR A 92 -7.47 25.93 -7.78
N ASN A 93 -8.69 25.63 -8.27
CA ASN A 93 -8.99 25.35 -9.68
C ASN A 93 -8.12 24.24 -10.29
N SER A 94 -7.66 23.32 -9.45
CA SER A 94 -6.91 22.15 -9.85
C SER A 94 -7.86 21.00 -10.23
N TRP A 95 -7.41 20.06 -11.07
CA TRP A 95 -8.23 18.99 -11.64
C TRP A 95 -7.69 17.61 -11.32
N LEU A 96 -8.59 16.71 -10.91
CA LEU A 96 -8.33 15.29 -10.72
C LEU A 96 -9.43 14.46 -11.39
N SER A 97 -9.03 13.59 -12.32
CA SER A 97 -9.96 12.82 -13.16
C SER A 97 -10.48 11.55 -12.47
N TYR A 98 -9.62 10.78 -11.81
CA TYR A 98 -9.98 9.47 -11.25
C TYR A 98 -9.37 9.22 -9.86
N PHE A 99 -10.21 8.73 -8.95
CA PHE A 99 -9.77 8.11 -7.70
C PHE A 99 -9.78 6.59 -7.85
N HIS A 100 -8.66 5.95 -7.51
CA HIS A 100 -8.52 4.50 -7.55
C HIS A 100 -8.23 3.96 -6.15
N HIS A 101 -9.18 3.21 -5.59
CA HIS A 101 -9.07 2.68 -4.24
C HIS A 101 -8.84 1.16 -4.25
N GLY A 102 -7.73 0.73 -3.65
CA GLY A 102 -7.49 -0.67 -3.35
C GLY A 102 -8.30 -1.12 -2.14
N TRP A 103 -8.78 -2.37 -2.18
CA TRP A 103 -9.54 -2.96 -1.07
C TRP A 103 -8.63 -3.57 0.00
N HIS A 104 -9.21 -3.95 1.13
CA HIS A 104 -8.48 -4.40 2.31
C HIS A 104 -7.79 -5.77 2.16
N LEU A 105 -6.65 -5.89 2.85
CA LEU A 105 -6.05 -7.16 3.25
C LEU A 105 -6.54 -7.52 4.67
N ASN A 106 -7.16 -8.69 4.82
CA ASN A 106 -7.79 -9.13 6.06
C ASN A 106 -7.27 -10.50 6.50
N PHE A 107 -7.48 -10.86 7.77
CA PHE A 107 -7.46 -12.26 8.18
C PHE A 107 -8.85 -12.87 7.94
N PRO A 108 -8.97 -14.21 7.90
CA PRO A 108 -10.28 -14.85 7.83
C PRO A 108 -11.20 -14.32 8.93
N LYS A 109 -12.32 -13.71 8.53
CA LYS A 109 -13.37 -13.16 9.39
C LYS A 109 -13.01 -11.90 10.20
N CYS A 110 -11.82 -11.32 10.06
CA CYS A 110 -11.51 -10.05 10.75
C CYS A 110 -10.59 -9.13 9.94
N LYS A 111 -10.91 -7.83 10.01
CA LYS A 111 -10.10 -6.77 9.38
C LYS A 111 -8.76 -6.65 10.08
N MET A 112 -7.66 -6.64 9.33
CA MET A 112 -6.33 -6.40 9.90
C MET A 112 -6.21 -4.94 10.33
N SER A 113 -5.87 -4.69 11.59
CA SER A 113 -5.58 -3.34 12.06
C SER A 113 -4.52 -3.34 13.17
N LYS A 114 -3.79 -2.23 13.28
CA LYS A 114 -2.83 -2.05 14.39
C LYS A 114 -3.56 -1.89 15.73
N SER A 115 -4.68 -1.17 15.74
CA SER A 115 -5.48 -0.90 16.94
C SER A 115 -6.09 -2.17 17.54
N SER A 116 -6.57 -3.08 16.69
CA SER A 116 -7.09 -4.39 17.12
C SER A 116 -5.98 -5.42 17.37
N LYS A 117 -4.70 -5.02 17.28
CA LYS A 117 -3.49 -5.87 17.46
C LYS A 117 -3.46 -7.13 16.59
N ASN A 118 -4.27 -7.19 15.54
CA ASN A 118 -4.41 -8.33 14.64
C ASN A 118 -3.79 -7.98 13.29
N PHE A 119 -2.50 -7.65 13.29
CA PHE A 119 -1.73 -7.40 12.08
C PHE A 119 -0.51 -8.32 12.03
N ILE A 120 -0.04 -8.57 10.82
CA ILE A 120 1.23 -9.23 10.56
C ILE A 120 2.17 -8.20 9.94
N SER A 121 3.40 -8.11 10.43
CA SER A 121 4.41 -7.26 9.79
C SER A 121 4.90 -7.91 8.50
N PHE A 122 5.41 -7.10 7.59
CA PHE A 122 6.01 -7.62 6.35
C PHE A 122 7.15 -8.61 6.64
N GLU A 123 8.01 -8.33 7.62
CA GLU A 123 9.07 -9.24 8.06
C GLU A 123 8.53 -10.58 8.58
N GLN A 124 7.41 -10.58 9.30
CA GLN A 124 6.77 -11.80 9.77
C GLN A 124 6.14 -12.59 8.61
N ALA A 125 5.56 -11.91 7.62
CA ALA A 125 5.03 -12.54 6.43
C ALA A 125 6.13 -13.23 5.62
N LEU A 126 7.30 -12.60 5.47
CA LEU A 126 8.45 -13.16 4.76
C LEU A 126 9.08 -14.40 5.42
N LYS A 127 8.77 -14.67 6.70
CA LYS A 127 9.15 -15.95 7.32
C LYS A 127 8.32 -17.12 6.78
N LYS A 128 7.15 -16.86 6.20
CA LYS A 128 6.21 -17.86 5.68
C LYS A 128 6.09 -17.85 4.15
N TYR A 129 6.39 -16.72 3.51
CA TYR A 129 6.28 -16.46 2.08
C TYR A 129 7.63 -16.05 1.51
N ASP A 130 7.93 -16.48 0.28
CA ASP A 130 8.90 -15.78 -0.54
C ASP A 130 8.31 -14.46 -1.07
N PHE A 131 9.17 -13.49 -1.41
CA PHE A 131 8.74 -12.20 -1.99
C PHE A 131 7.86 -12.38 -3.22
N ARG A 132 8.22 -13.34 -4.08
CA ARG A 132 7.49 -13.63 -5.31
C ARG A 132 6.11 -14.22 -5.01
N GLN A 133 6.03 -15.12 -4.04
CA GLN A 133 4.77 -15.73 -3.63
C GLN A 133 3.81 -14.70 -3.04
N LEU A 134 4.32 -13.77 -2.23
CA LEU A 134 3.51 -12.68 -1.68
C LEU A 134 3.01 -11.75 -2.78
N ARG A 135 3.85 -11.43 -3.77
CA ARG A 135 3.45 -10.62 -4.93
C ARG A 135 2.41 -11.35 -5.79
N LEU A 136 2.61 -12.64 -6.06
CA LEU A 136 1.65 -13.48 -6.79
C LEU A 136 0.32 -13.57 -6.04
N LEU A 137 0.35 -13.67 -4.71
CA LEU A 137 -0.86 -13.65 -3.89
C LEU A 137 -1.64 -12.35 -4.11
N CYS A 138 -0.98 -11.18 -4.06
CA CYS A 138 -1.63 -9.89 -4.31
C CYS A 138 -2.18 -9.77 -5.74
N LEU A 139 -1.46 -10.28 -6.74
CA LEU A 139 -1.87 -10.25 -8.15
C LEU A 139 -2.96 -11.28 -8.49
N SER A 140 -3.13 -12.31 -7.67
CA SER A 140 -4.16 -13.34 -7.87
C SER A 140 -5.58 -12.82 -7.59
N TYR A 141 -5.69 -11.60 -7.06
CA TYR A 141 -6.94 -10.98 -6.67
C TYR A 141 -7.12 -9.66 -7.41
N SER A 142 -8.36 -9.36 -7.82
CA SER A 142 -8.69 -8.02 -8.31
C SER A 142 -8.47 -7.00 -7.19
N TRP A 143 -7.97 -5.83 -7.55
CA TRP A 143 -7.75 -4.69 -6.64
C TRP A 143 -9.01 -4.27 -5.86
N SER A 144 -10.19 -4.55 -6.43
CA SER A 144 -11.50 -4.24 -5.85
C SER A 144 -12.01 -5.29 -4.85
N LEU A 145 -11.29 -6.40 -4.67
CA LEU A 145 -11.72 -7.51 -3.81
C LEU A 145 -10.90 -7.57 -2.52
N THR A 146 -11.56 -8.04 -1.45
CA THR A 146 -10.86 -8.31 -0.19
C THR A 146 -9.93 -9.51 -0.34
N LEU A 147 -8.64 -9.30 -0.06
CA LEU A 147 -7.66 -10.37 0.03
C LEU A 147 -7.65 -10.91 1.47
N ASN A 148 -7.86 -12.22 1.62
CA ASN A 148 -7.76 -12.88 2.92
C ASN A 148 -6.41 -13.56 3.09
N TYR A 149 -5.59 -13.07 4.02
CA TYR A 149 -4.32 -13.66 4.40
C TYR A 149 -4.55 -14.96 5.19
N SER A 150 -4.33 -16.10 4.55
CA SER A 150 -4.45 -17.42 5.16
C SER A 150 -3.46 -18.41 4.54
N ASP A 151 -3.17 -19.50 5.24
CA ASP A 151 -2.29 -20.55 4.72
C ASP A 151 -2.88 -21.24 3.47
N HIS A 152 -4.21 -21.25 3.32
CA HIS A 152 -4.89 -21.74 2.13
C HIS A 152 -4.57 -20.88 0.89
N GLU A 153 -4.69 -19.55 1.02
CA GLU A 153 -4.38 -18.63 -0.06
C GLU A 153 -2.89 -18.60 -0.39
N ARG A 154 -2.03 -18.79 0.61
CA ARG A 154 -0.60 -19.02 0.40
C ARG A 154 -0.35 -20.21 -0.52
N ASN A 155 -0.95 -21.35 -0.21
CA ASN A 155 -0.69 -22.57 -0.97
C ASN A 155 -1.12 -22.43 -2.43
N LYS A 156 -2.20 -21.70 -2.71
CA LYS A 156 -2.57 -21.34 -4.08
C LYS A 156 -1.48 -20.51 -4.77
N ALA A 157 -0.96 -19.48 -4.11
CA ALA A 157 0.12 -18.65 -4.67
C ALA A 157 1.40 -19.47 -4.96
N VAL A 158 1.74 -20.43 -4.09
CA VAL A 158 2.85 -21.37 -4.31
C VAL A 158 2.60 -22.28 -5.52
N ILE A 159 1.38 -22.83 -5.64
CA ILE A 159 1.01 -23.66 -6.79
C ILE A 159 1.06 -22.86 -8.09
N TYR A 160 0.56 -21.62 -8.08
CA TYR A 160 0.67 -20.71 -9.23
C TYR A 160 2.11 -20.41 -9.62
N GLU A 161 2.99 -20.21 -8.63
CA GLU A 161 4.41 -20.00 -8.88
C GLU A 161 5.07 -21.21 -9.56
N VAL A 162 4.79 -22.42 -9.08
CA VAL A 162 5.28 -23.66 -9.68
C VAL A 162 4.74 -23.82 -11.10
N MET A 163 3.43 -23.63 -11.31
CA MET A 163 2.80 -23.71 -12.62
C MET A 163 3.42 -22.73 -13.63
N LEU A 164 3.65 -21.48 -13.23
CA LEU A 164 4.26 -20.47 -14.11
C LEU A 164 5.69 -20.86 -14.51
N ASN A 165 6.50 -21.31 -13.56
CA ASN A 165 7.90 -21.66 -13.82
C ASN A 165 8.05 -22.96 -14.60
N ASP A 166 7.37 -24.01 -14.15
CA ASP A 166 7.61 -25.38 -14.61
C ASP A 166 6.77 -25.72 -15.86
N CYS A 167 5.63 -25.07 -16.06
CA CYS A 167 4.82 -25.25 -17.27
C CYS A 167 5.06 -24.09 -18.24
N PHE A 168 4.60 -22.87 -17.91
CA PHE A 168 4.56 -21.79 -18.89
C PHE A 168 5.95 -21.36 -19.39
N PHE A 169 6.87 -21.03 -18.48
CA PHE A 169 8.20 -20.57 -18.89
C PHE A 169 9.06 -21.70 -19.46
N HIS A 170 8.89 -22.94 -18.98
CA HIS A 170 9.59 -24.08 -19.54
C HIS A 170 9.13 -24.37 -20.96
N ASP A 171 7.82 -24.47 -21.19
CA ASP A 171 7.22 -24.71 -22.50
C ASP A 171 7.52 -23.56 -23.48
N ALA A 172 7.50 -22.31 -23.03
CA ALA A 172 7.90 -21.18 -23.86
C ALA A 172 9.37 -21.29 -24.30
N LYS A 173 10.28 -21.68 -23.40
CA LYS A 173 11.70 -21.85 -23.72
C LYS A 173 11.96 -23.03 -24.67
N THR A 174 11.22 -24.12 -24.54
CA THR A 174 11.31 -25.25 -25.48
C THR A 174 10.81 -24.85 -26.86
N HIS A 175 9.69 -24.13 -26.95
CA HIS A 175 9.17 -23.61 -28.22
C HIS A 175 10.10 -22.59 -28.90
N LEU A 176 10.79 -21.75 -28.12
CA LEU A 176 11.75 -20.77 -28.65
C LEU A 176 13.11 -21.37 -29.01
N GLY A 177 13.34 -22.67 -28.79
CA GLY A 177 14.61 -23.34 -29.08
C GLY A 177 15.78 -22.90 -28.20
N VAL A 178 15.51 -22.14 -27.13
CA VAL A 178 16.51 -21.70 -26.14
C VAL A 178 16.86 -22.82 -25.15
N PHE A 179 16.01 -23.85 -25.07
CA PHE A 179 16.20 -24.98 -24.19
C PHE A 179 17.02 -26.09 -24.87
N GLN A 180 18.31 -26.23 -24.52
CA GLN A 180 19.06 -27.44 -24.81
C GLN A 180 18.69 -28.50 -23.77
N VAL A 181 17.91 -29.51 -24.17
CA VAL A 181 17.68 -30.70 -23.33
C VAL A 181 19.03 -31.41 -23.20
N SER A 182 19.72 -31.23 -22.07
CA SER A 182 20.86 -32.10 -21.74
C SER A 182 20.33 -33.52 -21.54
N SER A 183 20.98 -34.51 -22.11
CA SER A 183 20.59 -35.93 -22.13
C SER A 183 20.58 -36.63 -20.76
N ASN A 184 20.64 -35.89 -19.65
CA ASN A 184 20.56 -36.42 -18.30
C ASN A 184 19.26 -35.97 -17.62
N ALA A 185 18.44 -36.96 -17.22
CA ALA A 185 17.12 -36.79 -16.61
C ALA A 185 17.09 -36.00 -15.27
N ASN A 186 18.24 -35.59 -14.74
CA ASN A 186 18.38 -34.99 -13.41
C ASN A 186 18.84 -33.52 -13.39
N ALA A 187 18.93 -32.83 -14.53
CA ALA A 187 19.40 -31.45 -14.57
C ALA A 187 18.47 -30.54 -15.38
N VAL A 188 17.23 -30.40 -14.92
CA VAL A 188 16.39 -29.26 -15.36
C VAL A 188 16.98 -28.01 -14.69
N THR A 189 17.79 -27.25 -15.43
CA THR A 189 18.32 -25.98 -14.95
C THR A 189 17.20 -24.94 -14.97
N LYS A 190 16.74 -24.53 -13.78
CA LYS A 190 15.62 -23.59 -13.60
C LYS A 190 15.83 -22.24 -14.30
N PHE A 191 17.09 -21.81 -14.42
CA PHE A 191 17.47 -20.55 -15.04
C PHE A 191 18.64 -20.75 -16.01
N ASP A 192 18.53 -20.12 -17.17
CA ASP A 192 19.64 -19.89 -18.10
C ASP A 192 20.70 -18.99 -17.43
N GLU A 193 21.89 -18.89 -18.05
CA GLU A 193 22.99 -18.10 -17.48
C GLU A 193 22.58 -16.64 -17.28
N HIS A 194 21.83 -16.07 -18.22
CA HIS A 194 21.27 -14.72 -18.11
C HIS A 194 20.24 -14.60 -16.97
N GLY A 195 19.33 -15.56 -16.83
CA GLY A 195 18.37 -15.60 -15.72
C GLY A 195 19.04 -15.76 -14.35
N ARG A 196 20.17 -16.46 -14.28
CA ARG A 196 20.99 -16.54 -13.05
C ARG A 196 21.60 -15.20 -12.70
N THR A 197 22.27 -14.54 -13.65
CA THR A 197 22.87 -13.22 -13.42
C THR A 197 21.82 -12.17 -13.01
N PHE A 198 20.65 -12.19 -13.66
CA PHE A 198 19.55 -11.29 -13.31
C PHE A 198 18.99 -11.57 -11.90
N ASN A 199 18.83 -12.85 -11.53
CA ASN A 199 18.34 -13.24 -10.21
C ASN A 199 19.36 -12.96 -9.10
N GLU A 200 20.65 -13.11 -9.37
CA GLU A 200 21.73 -12.73 -8.48
C GLU A 200 21.73 -11.21 -8.26
N HIS A 201 21.62 -10.42 -9.33
CA HIS A 201 21.51 -8.96 -9.24
C HIS A 201 20.34 -8.53 -8.35
N PHE A 202 19.16 -9.12 -8.54
CA PHE A 202 17.97 -8.88 -7.70
C PHE A 202 18.16 -9.29 -6.24
N SER A 203 18.94 -10.34 -5.98
CA SER A 203 19.20 -10.85 -4.61
C SER A 203 20.28 -10.03 -3.88
N THR A 204 21.20 -9.42 -4.63
CA THR A 204 22.31 -8.62 -4.11
C THR A 204 22.03 -7.12 -4.05
N SER A 205 21.02 -6.62 -4.76
CA SER A 205 20.56 -5.23 -4.63
C SER A 205 19.83 -5.04 -3.30
N LYS A 206 20.60 -4.78 -2.25
CA LYS A 206 20.12 -4.20 -0.98
C LYS A 206 20.05 -2.69 -1.09
#